data_AF-A0A351H909-F1
#
_entry.id   AF-A0A351H909-F1
#
_cell.length_a   1.000
_cell.length_b   1.000
_cell.length_c   1.000
_cell.angle_alpha   90.00
_cell.angle_beta   90.00
_cell.angle_gamma   90.00
#
_symmetry.space_group_name_H-M   'P 1'
#
loop_
_entity.id
_entity.type
_entity.pdbx_description
1 polymer ?
#
loop_
_entity_poly.entity_id
_entity_poly.type
_entity_poly.pdbx_seq_one_letter_code
_entity_poly.pdbx_strand_id
1 'polypeptide(L)'
;VVLTAFMGALITNDVALIALVPLTMIIAEKAKFDPMWIVIIQSQAANLGSALTPIGNPQNLFLFEEYKIGILEFSRLMFPFVVFGICWTLVMNLLNSKRKIAFDVPSSEIREPQKLGIFIGCFLVVMLSVFRIIDFRVGLVLTVVVTIILERRFFQKIDYFLLGTFLLFFVFIDNISRMDIIATLMKSATNGEIRTMTSSALISQFISNVPTAILFSSFTESYKGLLLGVNIGGSGTIIASLANLIAYRIYVKERGQNLKYLTIFMASSAITLLLSIVFGYMQLRVQGF
;
A
#
# COMPACT_ATOMS: atom_id res chain seq x y z
N VAL A 1 11.44 -9.07 -0.20
CA VAL A 1 10.09 -9.61 0.12
C VAL A 1 9.73 -9.35 1.57
N VAL A 2 10.23 -10.13 2.54
CA VAL A 2 9.83 -10.01 3.96
C VAL A 2 10.08 -8.61 4.53
N LEU A 3 11.28 -8.06 4.33
CA LEU A 3 11.59 -6.69 4.76
C LEU A 3 10.63 -5.66 4.13
N THR A 4 10.32 -5.80 2.84
CA THR A 4 9.41 -4.90 2.13
C THR A 4 7.98 -4.98 2.65
N ALA A 5 7.46 -6.19 2.86
CA ALA A 5 6.14 -6.40 3.42
C ALA A 5 6.03 -5.84 4.85
N PHE A 6 7.05 -6.09 5.67
CA PHE A 6 7.10 -5.59 7.04
C PHE A 6 7.20 -4.05 7.10
N MET A 7 8.07 -3.44 6.29
CA MET A 7 8.18 -1.97 6.20
C MET A 7 6.89 -1.34 5.66
N GLY A 8 6.22 -2.01 4.72
CA GLY A 8 4.91 -1.59 4.21
C GLY A 8 3.83 -1.58 5.29
N ALA A 9 3.83 -2.54 6.20
CA ALA A 9 2.92 -2.59 7.35
C ALA A 9 3.31 -1.59 8.47
N LEU A 10 4.60 -1.31 8.64
CA LEU A 10 5.07 -0.46 9.74
C LEU A 10 4.92 1.03 9.43
N ILE A 11 5.29 1.45 8.22
CA ILE A 11 5.34 2.87 7.85
C ILE A 11 4.22 3.17 6.86
N THR A 12 4.38 2.80 5.60
CA THR A 12 3.38 2.83 4.52
C THR A 12 3.99 2.10 3.32
N ASN A 13 3.20 1.44 2.45
CA ASN A 13 3.69 0.80 1.22
C ASN A 13 4.50 1.74 0.33
N ASP A 14 4.02 2.97 0.11
CA ASP A 14 4.66 3.96 -0.75
C ASP A 14 6.05 4.36 -0.24
N VAL A 15 6.14 4.67 1.05
CA VAL A 15 7.40 5.05 1.72
C VAL A 15 8.38 3.87 1.72
N ALA A 16 7.89 2.65 1.96
CA ALA A 16 8.70 1.44 1.90
C ALA A 16 9.33 1.23 0.51
N LEU A 17 8.58 1.49 -0.57
CA LEU A 17 9.09 1.37 -1.94
C LEU A 17 10.07 2.49 -2.30
N ILE A 18 9.79 3.73 -1.89
CA ILE A 18 10.72 4.86 -2.08
C ILE A 18 12.07 4.58 -1.42
N ALA A 19 12.09 3.88 -0.28
CA ALA A 19 13.33 3.50 0.40
C ALA A 19 13.99 2.24 -0.20
N LEU A 20 13.23 1.18 -0.43
CA LEU A 20 13.79 -0.15 -0.72
C LEU A 20 14.03 -0.43 -2.20
N VAL A 21 13.27 0.20 -3.12
CA VAL A 21 13.48 0.01 -4.56
C VAL A 21 14.82 0.60 -4.99
N PRO A 22 15.18 1.86 -4.67
CA PRO A 22 16.51 2.41 -5.02
C PRO A 22 17.65 1.60 -4.42
N LEU A 23 17.51 1.15 -3.16
CA LEU A 23 18.50 0.27 -2.53
C LEU A 23 18.70 -1.03 -3.34
N THR A 24 17.61 -1.61 -3.83
CA THR A 24 17.65 -2.83 -4.65
C THR A 24 18.34 -2.57 -5.98
N MET A 25 18.11 -1.41 -6.59
CA MET A 25 18.77 -1.04 -7.83
C MET A 25 20.29 -0.86 -7.64
N ILE A 26 20.71 -0.17 -6.58
CA ILE A 26 22.13 0.00 -6.22
C ILE A 26 22.79 -1.37 -5.99
N ILE A 27 22.11 -2.26 -5.25
CA ILE A 27 22.59 -3.62 -5.03
C ILE A 27 22.71 -4.37 -6.37
N ALA A 28 21.71 -4.27 -7.24
CA ALA A 28 21.69 -4.95 -8.53
C ALA A 28 22.79 -4.48 -9.48
N GLU A 29 23.12 -3.19 -9.45
CA GLU A 29 24.24 -2.63 -10.20
C GLU A 29 25.58 -3.18 -9.70
N LYS A 30 25.83 -3.12 -8.39
CA LYS A 30 27.07 -3.67 -7.79
C LYS A 30 27.22 -5.17 -8.01
N ALA A 31 26.11 -5.91 -7.88
CA ALA A 31 26.04 -7.35 -8.02
C ALA A 31 25.90 -7.84 -9.48
N LYS A 32 25.72 -6.93 -10.44
CA LYS A 32 25.55 -7.20 -11.87
C LYS A 32 24.42 -8.21 -12.16
N PHE A 33 23.23 -7.98 -11.60
CA PHE A 33 22.01 -8.72 -11.95
C PHE A 33 20.88 -7.78 -12.42
N ASP A 34 19.86 -8.33 -13.07
CA ASP A 34 18.67 -7.58 -13.49
C ASP A 34 17.69 -7.42 -12.31
N PRO A 35 17.45 -6.19 -11.80
CA PRO A 35 16.56 -5.98 -10.67
C PRO A 35 15.07 -6.11 -11.03
N MET A 36 14.71 -6.19 -12.32
CA MET A 36 13.32 -6.12 -12.80
C MET A 36 12.36 -7.01 -11.99
N TRP A 37 12.65 -8.30 -11.87
CA TRP A 37 11.78 -9.24 -11.17
C TRP A 37 11.68 -8.95 -9.66
N ILE A 38 12.80 -8.52 -9.04
CA ILE A 38 12.82 -8.18 -7.62
C ILE A 38 11.96 -6.93 -7.36
N VAL A 39 12.06 -5.91 -8.21
CA VAL A 39 11.26 -4.68 -8.07
C VAL A 39 9.77 -4.97 -8.23
N ILE A 40 9.39 -5.84 -9.17
CA ILE A 40 8.00 -6.30 -9.33
C ILE A 40 7.51 -6.99 -8.04
N ILE A 41 8.28 -7.94 -7.50
CA ILE A 41 7.92 -8.62 -6.25
C ILE A 41 7.90 -7.65 -5.07
N GLN A 42 8.79 -6.66 -5.01
CA GLN A 42 8.78 -5.64 -3.96
C GLN A 42 7.50 -4.83 -3.98
N SER A 43 7.05 -4.40 -5.16
CA SER A 43 5.77 -3.71 -5.32
C SER A 43 4.61 -4.53 -4.77
N GLN A 44 4.55 -5.81 -5.13
CA GLN A 44 3.52 -6.72 -4.65
C GLN A 44 3.61 -6.99 -3.14
N ALA A 45 4.82 -7.22 -2.64
CA ALA A 45 5.06 -7.43 -1.21
C ALA A 45 4.71 -6.20 -0.38
N ALA A 46 4.96 -4.99 -0.88
CA ALA A 46 4.59 -3.75 -0.20
C ALA A 46 3.07 -3.61 -0.09
N ASN A 47 2.34 -3.79 -1.20
CA ASN A 47 0.87 -3.73 -1.19
C ASN A 47 0.26 -4.79 -0.27
N LEU A 48 0.61 -6.07 -0.47
CA LEU A 48 0.06 -7.18 0.29
C LEU A 48 0.45 -7.13 1.77
N GLY A 49 1.69 -6.75 2.08
CA GLY A 49 2.18 -6.62 3.45
C GLY A 49 1.53 -5.46 4.19
N SER A 50 1.38 -4.30 3.54
CA SER A 50 0.78 -3.11 4.13
C SER A 50 -0.68 -3.30 4.59
N ALA A 51 -1.35 -4.30 4.04
CA ALA A 51 -2.73 -4.62 4.37
C ALA A 51 -2.93 -4.98 5.86
N LEU A 52 -1.87 -5.33 6.59
CA LEU A 52 -1.93 -5.80 7.99
C LEU A 52 -2.34 -4.72 9.00
N THR A 53 -2.04 -3.46 8.72
CA THR A 53 -2.21 -2.35 9.65
C THR A 53 -3.00 -1.21 9.01
N PRO A 54 -3.69 -0.38 9.83
CA PRO A 54 -4.36 0.81 9.33
C PRO A 54 -3.41 1.78 8.62
N ILE A 55 -2.21 1.98 9.17
CA ILE A 55 -1.26 2.93 8.61
C ILE A 55 -0.58 2.45 7.32
N GLY A 56 -0.59 1.14 7.07
CA GLY A 56 0.19 0.58 5.97
C GLY A 56 -0.18 1.17 4.61
N ASN A 57 -1.42 1.64 4.43
CA ASN A 57 -1.81 2.39 3.24
C ASN A 57 -2.96 3.39 3.51
N PRO A 58 -3.16 4.39 2.65
CA PRO A 58 -4.17 5.44 2.90
C PRO A 58 -5.60 4.92 2.97
N GLN A 59 -5.97 3.94 2.13
CA GLN A 59 -7.32 3.38 2.14
C GLN A 59 -7.64 2.61 3.42
N ASN A 60 -6.66 1.92 4.01
CA ASN A 60 -6.82 1.23 5.28
C ASN A 60 -7.06 2.22 6.40
N LEU A 61 -6.26 3.30 6.45
CA LEU A 61 -6.40 4.34 7.46
C LEU A 61 -7.76 5.03 7.33
N PHE A 62 -8.19 5.33 6.11
CA PHE A 62 -9.51 5.90 5.85
C PHE A 62 -10.64 4.97 6.32
N LEU A 63 -10.67 3.71 5.91
CA LEU A 63 -11.72 2.76 6.29
C LEU A 63 -11.70 2.44 7.80
N PHE A 64 -10.51 2.41 8.41
CA PHE A 64 -10.34 2.25 9.85
C PHE A 64 -11.02 3.38 10.63
N GLU A 65 -10.88 4.62 10.16
CA GLU A 65 -11.53 5.78 10.76
C GLU A 65 -13.03 5.86 10.44
N GLU A 66 -13.41 5.69 9.17
CA GLU A 66 -14.80 5.79 8.71
C GLU A 66 -15.71 4.79 9.43
N TYR A 67 -15.31 3.51 9.47
CA TYR A 67 -16.08 2.45 10.11
C TYR A 67 -15.75 2.27 11.59
N LYS A 68 -14.87 3.10 12.16
CA LYS A 68 -14.44 3.04 13.58
C LYS A 68 -13.96 1.66 14.01
N ILE A 69 -13.30 0.93 13.11
CA ILE A 69 -12.86 -0.46 13.32
C ILE A 69 -11.89 -0.53 14.51
N GLY A 70 -11.97 -1.56 15.35
CA GLY A 70 -10.98 -1.80 16.39
C GLY A 70 -9.64 -2.29 15.81
N ILE A 71 -8.49 -1.88 16.37
CA ILE A 71 -7.17 -2.28 15.83
C ILE A 71 -6.99 -3.81 15.77
N LEU A 72 -7.42 -4.52 16.81
CA LEU A 72 -7.30 -5.98 16.86
C LEU A 72 -8.26 -6.64 15.86
N GLU A 73 -9.45 -6.08 15.66
CA GLU A 73 -10.42 -6.54 14.69
C GLU A 73 -9.90 -6.36 13.26
N PHE A 74 -9.37 -5.17 12.96
CA PHE A 74 -8.72 -4.85 11.69
C PHE A 74 -7.60 -5.86 11.38
N SER A 75 -6.62 -5.98 12.29
CA SER A 75 -5.48 -6.85 12.05
C SER A 75 -5.88 -8.32 12.00
N ARG A 76 -6.84 -8.78 12.82
CA ARG A 76 -7.33 -10.16 12.77
C ARG A 76 -8.04 -10.49 11.45
N LEU A 77 -8.79 -9.54 10.90
CA LEU A 77 -9.42 -9.69 9.59
C LEU A 77 -8.38 -9.74 8.47
N MET A 78 -7.37 -8.88 8.51
CA MET A 78 -6.38 -8.79 7.43
C MET A 78 -5.24 -9.80 7.53
N PHE A 79 -4.98 -10.36 8.71
CA PHE A 79 -3.87 -11.27 8.96
C PHE A 79 -3.85 -12.50 8.02
N PRO A 80 -4.96 -13.25 7.80
CA PRO A 80 -4.94 -14.38 6.87
C PRO A 80 -4.56 -13.97 5.44
N PHE A 81 -5.10 -12.84 4.96
CA PHE A 81 -4.80 -12.29 3.64
C PHE A 81 -3.33 -11.88 3.50
N VAL A 82 -2.76 -11.23 4.51
CA VAL A 82 -1.35 -10.83 4.52
C VAL A 82 -0.43 -12.04 4.53
N VAL A 83 -0.73 -13.07 5.33
CA VAL A 83 0.04 -14.31 5.37
C VAL A 83 0.02 -14.98 3.99
N PHE A 84 -1.16 -15.08 3.36
CA PHE A 84 -1.28 -15.55 1.99
C PHE A 84 -0.41 -14.73 1.03
N GLY A 85 -0.48 -13.40 1.09
CA GLY A 85 0.26 -12.52 0.19
C GLY A 85 1.78 -12.61 0.37
N ILE A 86 2.27 -12.75 1.60
CA ILE A 86 3.70 -12.97 1.88
C ILE A 86 4.13 -14.34 1.33
N CYS A 87 3.36 -15.40 1.58
CA CYS A 87 3.64 -16.73 1.03
C CYS A 87 3.66 -16.71 -0.51
N TRP A 88 2.69 -16.05 -1.13
CA TRP A 88 2.61 -15.91 -2.59
C TRP A 88 3.82 -15.16 -3.16
N THR A 89 4.21 -14.04 -2.56
CA THR A 89 5.40 -13.28 -3.01
C THR A 89 6.71 -14.03 -2.77
N LEU A 90 6.78 -14.90 -1.76
CA LEU A 90 7.90 -15.85 -1.59
C LEU A 90 7.91 -16.92 -2.69
N VAL A 91 6.75 -17.44 -3.10
CA VAL A 91 6.63 -18.37 -4.25
C VAL A 91 7.07 -17.69 -5.55
N MET A 92 6.66 -16.44 -5.79
CA MET A 92 7.15 -15.65 -6.93
C MET A 92 8.68 -15.50 -6.91
N ASN A 93 9.27 -15.33 -5.71
CA ASN A 93 10.71 -15.24 -5.56
C ASN A 93 11.45 -16.55 -5.87
N LEU A 94 10.78 -17.71 -5.87
CA LEU A 94 11.38 -18.98 -6.33
C LEU A 94 11.68 -18.98 -7.84
N LEU A 95 10.97 -18.14 -8.61
CA LEU A 95 11.22 -17.94 -10.04
C LEU A 95 12.42 -17.01 -10.30
N ASN A 96 12.99 -16.42 -9.25
CA ASN A 96 14.16 -15.56 -9.37
C ASN A 96 15.44 -16.38 -9.63
N SER A 97 16.49 -15.70 -10.09
CA SER A 97 17.80 -16.34 -10.29
C SER A 97 18.33 -16.89 -8.97
N LYS A 98 18.71 -18.19 -8.99
CA LYS A 98 19.37 -18.85 -7.85
C LYS A 98 20.87 -18.53 -7.77
N ARG A 99 21.37 -17.59 -8.58
CA ARG A 99 22.78 -17.19 -8.58
C ARG A 99 23.16 -16.65 -7.21
N LYS A 100 24.13 -17.30 -6.56
CA LYS A 100 24.73 -16.76 -5.35
C LYS A 100 25.51 -15.51 -5.72
N ILE A 101 25.16 -14.40 -5.09
CA ILE A 101 25.83 -13.12 -5.27
C ILE A 101 26.59 -12.86 -3.99
N ALA A 102 27.90 -12.63 -4.13
CA ALA A 102 28.73 -12.09 -3.07
C ALA A 102 29.26 -10.74 -3.55
N PHE A 103 29.01 -9.69 -2.77
CA PHE A 103 29.59 -8.37 -2.97
C PHE A 103 29.79 -7.75 -1.59
N ASP A 104 30.83 -6.94 -1.47
CA ASP A 104 31.11 -6.27 -0.21
C ASP A 104 30.21 -5.04 -0.08
N VAL A 105 29.55 -4.94 1.08
CA VAL A 105 28.74 -3.79 1.44
C VAL A 105 29.57 -3.00 2.45
N PRO A 106 30.13 -1.83 2.06
CA PRO A 106 30.87 -1.03 3.01
C PRO A 106 29.97 -0.68 4.18
N SER A 107 30.49 -0.79 5.40
CA SER A 107 29.79 -0.34 6.60
C SER A 107 29.41 1.12 6.43
N SER A 108 28.13 1.43 6.61
CA SER A 108 27.65 2.80 6.66
C SER A 108 27.45 3.20 8.11
N GLU A 109 28.09 4.29 8.52
CA GLU A 109 27.85 4.90 9.82
C GLU A 109 26.63 5.81 9.75
N ILE A 110 25.82 5.80 10.81
CA ILE A 110 24.70 6.73 10.98
C ILE A 110 25.29 8.10 11.25
N ARG A 111 25.20 9.01 10.27
CA ARG A 111 25.80 10.35 10.34
C ARG A 111 25.22 11.23 11.46
N GLU A 112 23.91 11.15 11.70
CA GLU A 112 23.18 12.02 12.64
C GLU A 112 22.28 11.20 13.59
N PRO A 113 22.84 10.43 14.53
CA PRO A 113 22.06 9.48 15.36
C PRO A 113 21.06 10.17 16.29
N GLN A 114 21.41 11.35 16.81
CA GLN A 114 20.50 12.14 17.67
C GLN A 114 19.27 12.61 16.91
N LYS A 115 19.47 13.16 15.71
CA LYS A 115 18.38 13.62 14.83
C LYS A 115 17.48 12.46 14.41
N LEU A 116 18.07 11.31 14.09
CA LEU A 116 17.33 10.08 13.82
C LEU A 116 16.46 9.69 15.03
N GLY A 117 17.02 9.70 16.24
CA GLY A 117 16.28 9.41 17.47
C GLY A 117 15.08 10.35 17.69
N ILE A 118 15.23 11.64 17.40
CA ILE A 118 14.14 12.61 17.50
C ILE A 118 13.02 12.31 16.49
N PHE A 119 13.37 12.00 15.23
CA PHE A 119 12.36 11.65 14.23
C PHE A 119 11.69 10.29 14.50
N ILE A 120 12.40 9.33 15.08
CA ILE A 120 11.81 8.09 15.60
C ILE A 120 10.80 8.41 16.70
N GLY A 121 11.14 9.31 17.63
CA GLY A 121 10.21 9.79 18.66
C GLY A 121 8.94 10.43 18.06
N CYS A 122 9.10 11.31 17.06
CA CYS A 122 7.96 11.91 16.36
C CYS A 122 7.10 10.85 15.66
N PHE A 123 7.73 9.88 14.99
CA PHE A 123 7.05 8.76 14.36
C PHE A 123 6.22 7.96 15.37
N LEU A 124 6.76 7.66 16.55
CA LEU A 124 6.03 6.97 17.62
C LEU A 124 4.81 7.78 18.10
N VAL A 125 4.93 9.10 18.24
CA VAL A 125 3.78 9.97 18.60
C VAL A 125 2.71 9.95 17.51
N VAL A 126 3.09 9.96 16.23
CA VAL A 126 2.15 9.80 15.12
C VAL A 126 1.49 8.42 15.16
N MET A 127 2.23 7.35 15.48
CA MET A 127 1.63 6.01 15.65
C MET A 127 0.59 5.99 16.76
N LEU A 128 0.90 6.58 17.92
CA LEU A 128 -0.04 6.70 19.04
C LEU A 128 -1.30 7.49 18.63
N SER A 129 -1.15 8.47 17.75
CA SER A 129 -2.28 9.22 17.21
C SER A 129 -3.16 8.36 16.31
N VAL A 130 -2.57 7.57 15.42
CA VAL A 130 -3.29 6.62 14.55
C VAL A 130 -4.03 5.56 15.37
N PHE A 131 -3.47 5.12 16.50
CA PHE A 131 -4.13 4.18 17.41
C PHE A 131 -5.17 4.84 18.33
N ARG A 132 -5.55 6.11 18.08
CA ARG A 132 -6.53 6.88 18.86
C ARG A 132 -6.16 7.05 20.35
N ILE A 133 -4.87 6.93 20.69
CA ILE A 133 -4.36 7.15 22.06
C ILE A 133 -4.10 8.64 22.30
N ILE A 134 -3.67 9.36 21.27
CA ILE A 134 -3.37 10.79 21.29
C ILE A 134 -4.17 11.48 20.17
N ASP A 135 -4.58 12.74 20.39
CA ASP A 135 -5.20 13.54 19.33
C ASP A 135 -4.19 13.79 18.18
N PHE A 136 -4.61 13.55 16.94
CA PHE A 136 -3.79 13.74 15.74
C PHE A 136 -3.17 15.13 15.63
N ARG A 137 -3.80 16.17 16.21
CA ARG A 137 -3.29 17.54 16.25
C ARG A 137 -1.97 17.63 17.00
N VAL A 138 -1.79 16.84 18.06
CA VAL A 138 -0.53 16.81 18.83
C VAL A 138 0.58 16.23 17.97
N GLY A 139 0.33 15.09 17.31
CA GLY A 139 1.30 14.48 16.39
C GLY A 139 1.66 15.40 15.22
N LEU A 140 0.67 16.10 14.65
CA LEU A 140 0.87 17.07 13.58
C LEU A 140 1.73 18.25 14.04
N VAL A 141 1.34 18.95 15.12
CA VAL A 141 2.06 20.12 15.62
C VAL A 141 3.49 19.76 16.01
N LEU A 142 3.67 18.65 16.75
CA LEU A 142 4.99 18.18 17.15
C LEU A 142 5.88 17.92 15.92
N THR A 143 5.38 17.13 14.97
CA THR A 143 6.16 16.75 13.78
C THR A 143 6.50 17.96 12.92
N VAL A 144 5.56 18.90 12.75
CA VAL A 144 5.79 20.14 12.00
C VAL A 144 6.85 21.00 12.68
N VAL A 145 6.71 21.27 14.00
CA VAL A 145 7.65 22.10 14.75
C VAL A 145 9.06 21.49 14.74
N VAL A 146 9.17 20.20 15.03
CA VAL A 146 10.47 19.49 14.99
C VAL A 146 11.08 19.54 13.59
N THR A 147 10.29 19.33 12.55
CA THR A 147 10.79 19.37 11.16
C THR A 147 11.22 20.79 10.77
N ILE A 148 10.50 21.84 11.19
CA ILE A 148 10.90 23.24 10.94
C ILE A 148 12.26 23.54 11.60
N ILE A 149 12.47 23.08 12.83
CA ILE A 149 13.69 23.35 13.60
C ILE A 149 14.88 22.56 13.06
N LEU A 150 14.71 21.26 12.79
CA LEU A 150 15.81 20.34 12.49
C LEU A 150 16.07 20.14 11.00
N GLU A 151 15.06 20.23 10.14
CA GLU A 151 15.19 19.95 8.71
C GLU A 151 14.11 20.67 7.88
N ARG A 152 14.09 22.02 7.91
CA ARG A 152 13.10 22.82 7.18
C ARG A 152 13.06 22.51 5.68
N ARG A 153 14.17 22.09 5.09
CA ARG A 153 14.25 21.72 3.66
C ARG A 153 13.43 20.46 3.36
N PHE A 154 13.09 19.64 4.36
CA PHE A 154 12.26 18.46 4.16
C PHE A 154 10.86 18.80 3.64
N PHE A 155 10.32 19.97 4.01
CA PHE A 155 9.02 20.44 3.47
C PHE A 155 9.02 20.57 1.95
N GLN A 156 10.17 20.77 1.30
CA GLN A 156 10.26 20.83 -0.16
C GLN A 156 10.23 19.45 -0.82
N LYS A 157 10.44 18.38 -0.05
CA LYS A 157 10.45 16.98 -0.53
C LYS A 157 9.10 16.28 -0.34
N ILE A 158 8.15 16.92 0.36
CA ILE A 158 6.80 16.38 0.55
C ILE A 158 6.07 16.41 -0.80
N ASP A 159 5.38 15.32 -1.12
CA ASP A 159 4.54 15.23 -2.31
C ASP A 159 3.18 15.91 -2.06
N TYR A 160 3.15 17.24 -2.16
CA TYR A 160 1.92 18.01 -2.02
C TYR A 160 0.91 17.73 -3.13
N PHE A 161 1.37 17.27 -4.29
CA PHE A 161 0.47 16.88 -5.38
C PHE A 161 -0.36 15.66 -4.97
N LEU A 162 0.26 14.67 -4.32
CA LEU A 162 -0.44 13.51 -3.76
C LEU A 162 -1.48 13.93 -2.71
N LEU A 163 -1.10 14.80 -1.77
CA LEU A 163 -2.03 15.32 -0.75
C LEU A 163 -3.21 16.07 -1.37
N GLY A 164 -2.95 16.94 -2.35
CA GLY A 164 -3.99 17.64 -3.11
C GLY A 164 -4.89 16.69 -3.90
N THR A 165 -4.31 15.62 -4.46
CA THR A 165 -5.06 14.59 -5.19
C THR A 165 -6.05 13.88 -4.26
N PHE A 166 -5.68 13.55 -3.02
CA PHE A 166 -6.62 12.97 -2.06
C PHE A 166 -7.77 13.93 -1.73
N LEU A 167 -7.49 15.21 -1.52
CA LEU A 167 -8.54 16.22 -1.30
C LEU A 167 -9.52 16.27 -2.49
N LEU A 168 -8.99 16.27 -3.72
CA LEU A 168 -9.82 16.25 -4.93
C LEU A 168 -10.62 14.96 -5.06
N PHE A 169 -10.08 13.80 -4.69
CA PHE A 169 -10.83 12.54 -4.68
C PHE A 169 -12.02 12.60 -3.73
N PHE A 170 -11.86 13.15 -2.51
CA PHE A 170 -12.98 13.31 -1.59
C PHE A 170 -14.09 14.19 -2.18
N VAL A 171 -13.73 15.35 -2.75
CA VAL A 171 -14.72 16.25 -3.37
C VAL A 171 -15.38 15.58 -4.57
N PHE A 172 -14.59 14.96 -5.45
CA PHE A 172 -15.08 14.32 -6.66
C PHE A 172 -16.01 13.15 -6.35
N ILE A 173 -15.65 12.31 -5.39
CA ILE A 173 -16.44 11.15 -5.00
C ILE A 173 -17.72 11.56 -4.28
N ASP A 174 -17.70 12.59 -3.43
CA ASP A 174 -18.93 13.12 -2.82
C ASP A 174 -19.92 13.65 -3.87
N ASN A 175 -19.42 14.24 -4.96
CA ASN A 175 -20.29 14.68 -6.06
C ASN A 175 -20.83 13.50 -6.86
N ILE A 176 -19.97 12.53 -7.19
CA ILE A 176 -20.35 11.33 -7.95
C ILE A 176 -21.32 10.44 -7.18
N SER A 177 -21.16 10.33 -5.86
CA SER A 177 -22.01 9.48 -5.03
C SER A 177 -23.46 9.96 -4.98
N ARG A 178 -23.70 11.25 -5.27
CA ARG A 178 -25.04 11.85 -5.35
C ARG A 178 -25.73 11.64 -6.71
N MET A 179 -25.04 11.08 -7.71
CA MET A 179 -25.63 10.81 -9.02
C MET A 179 -26.47 9.51 -8.99
N ASP A 180 -27.73 9.58 -9.42
CA ASP A 180 -28.68 8.44 -9.37
C ASP A 180 -28.17 7.19 -10.10
N ILE A 181 -27.50 7.38 -11.24
CA ILE A 181 -26.92 6.28 -12.03
C ILE A 181 -25.87 5.53 -11.20
N ILE A 182 -24.98 6.27 -10.53
CA ILE A 182 -23.91 5.71 -9.71
C ILE A 182 -24.51 5.03 -8.48
N ALA A 183 -25.45 5.68 -7.79
CA ALA A 183 -26.13 5.08 -6.64
C ALA A 183 -26.81 3.75 -7.02
N THR A 184 -27.42 3.66 -8.20
CA THR A 184 -28.08 2.44 -8.68
C THR A 184 -27.08 1.32 -8.99
N LEU A 185 -25.97 1.64 -9.66
CA LEU A 185 -24.89 0.68 -9.92
C LEU A 185 -24.27 0.19 -8.60
N MET A 186 -24.06 1.12 -7.66
CA MET A 186 -23.46 0.82 -6.35
C MET A 186 -24.34 -0.07 -5.50
N LYS A 187 -25.68 0.11 -5.47
CA LYS A 187 -26.58 -0.83 -4.77
C LYS A 187 -26.38 -2.29 -5.16
N SER A 188 -26.09 -2.53 -6.44
CA SER A 188 -25.79 -3.88 -6.93
C SER A 188 -24.38 -4.30 -6.51
N ALA A 189 -23.38 -3.44 -6.71
CA ALA A 189 -21.98 -3.71 -6.40
C ALA A 189 -21.69 -3.90 -4.91
N THR A 190 -22.52 -3.34 -4.01
CA THR A 190 -22.34 -3.40 -2.55
C THR A 190 -23.29 -4.38 -1.84
N ASN A 191 -24.03 -5.21 -2.58
CA ASN A 191 -24.96 -6.16 -1.98
C ASN A 191 -24.23 -7.35 -1.33
N GLY A 192 -23.85 -7.19 -0.06
CA GLY A 192 -23.19 -8.19 0.77
C GLY A 192 -21.66 -8.15 0.70
N GLU A 193 -21.00 -8.80 1.66
CA GLU A 193 -19.54 -8.77 1.84
C GLU A 193 -18.78 -9.28 0.61
N ILE A 194 -19.18 -10.43 0.07
CA ILE A 194 -18.51 -11.05 -1.10
C ILE A 194 -18.61 -10.16 -2.34
N ARG A 195 -19.78 -9.57 -2.58
CA ARG A 195 -20.00 -8.73 -3.75
C ARG A 195 -19.26 -7.41 -3.61
N THR A 196 -19.33 -6.80 -2.43
CA THR A 196 -18.55 -5.61 -2.09
C THR A 196 -17.06 -5.85 -2.28
N MET A 197 -16.53 -6.99 -1.83
CA MET A 197 -15.13 -7.38 -2.02
C MET A 197 -14.74 -7.52 -3.48
N THR A 198 -15.49 -8.31 -4.24
CA THR A 198 -15.18 -8.57 -5.65
C THR A 198 -15.32 -7.30 -6.50
N SER A 199 -16.38 -6.52 -6.31
CA SER A 199 -16.60 -5.28 -7.05
C SER A 199 -15.56 -4.21 -6.72
N SER A 200 -15.21 -4.00 -5.43
CA SER A 200 -14.18 -3.03 -5.07
C SER A 200 -12.79 -3.46 -5.55
N ALA A 201 -12.46 -4.76 -5.53
CA ALA A 201 -11.21 -5.27 -6.11
C ALA A 201 -11.10 -4.99 -7.62
N LEU A 202 -12.19 -5.20 -8.37
CA LEU A 202 -12.23 -4.98 -9.81
C LEU A 202 -12.23 -3.49 -10.17
N ILE A 203 -13.01 -2.66 -9.47
CA ILE A 203 -13.06 -1.21 -9.73
C ILE A 203 -11.72 -0.53 -9.40
N SER A 204 -11.00 -1.03 -8.39
CA SER A 204 -9.65 -0.55 -8.06
C SER A 204 -8.70 -0.64 -9.26
N GLN A 205 -8.91 -1.56 -10.21
CA GLN A 205 -8.05 -1.68 -11.40
C GLN A 205 -8.10 -0.47 -12.34
N PHE A 206 -9.18 0.32 -12.25
CA PHE A 206 -9.46 1.43 -13.15
C PHE A 206 -9.26 2.80 -12.46
N ILE A 207 -9.69 2.94 -11.20
CA ILE A 207 -9.65 4.22 -10.48
C ILE A 207 -8.67 4.24 -9.29
N SER A 208 -7.94 3.14 -9.03
CA SER A 208 -7.09 2.93 -7.85
C SER A 208 -7.84 2.56 -6.57
N ASN A 209 -7.14 1.90 -5.66
CA ASN A 209 -7.64 1.41 -4.37
C ASN A 209 -8.12 2.52 -3.42
N VAL A 210 -7.46 3.69 -3.38
CA VAL A 210 -7.87 4.81 -2.50
C VAL A 210 -9.21 5.42 -2.93
N PRO A 211 -9.40 5.88 -4.19
CA PRO A 211 -10.70 6.36 -4.64
C PRO A 211 -11.79 5.31 -4.54
N THR A 212 -11.47 4.04 -4.79
CA THR A 212 -12.45 2.96 -4.68
C THR A 212 -12.94 2.80 -3.25
N ALA A 213 -12.05 2.87 -2.26
CA ALA A 213 -12.43 2.78 -0.85
C ALA A 213 -13.41 3.90 -0.44
N ILE A 214 -13.10 5.15 -0.82
CA ILE A 214 -13.93 6.32 -0.51
C ILE A 214 -15.29 6.24 -1.25
N LEU A 215 -15.30 5.76 -2.49
CA LEU A 215 -16.53 5.61 -3.25
C LEU A 215 -17.43 4.55 -2.63
N PHE A 216 -16.90 3.34 -2.40
CA PHE A 216 -17.71 2.23 -1.89
C PHE A 216 -18.16 2.45 -0.46
N SER A 217 -17.37 3.14 0.38
CA SER A 217 -17.75 3.39 1.77
C SER A 217 -19.04 4.20 1.89
N SER A 218 -19.30 5.07 0.91
CA SER A 218 -20.54 5.84 0.83
C SER A 218 -21.80 5.00 0.55
N PHE A 219 -21.66 3.72 0.19
CA PHE A 219 -22.76 2.86 -0.28
C PHE A 219 -22.84 1.49 0.40
N THR A 220 -22.03 1.21 1.41
CA THR A 220 -22.01 -0.11 2.06
C THR A 220 -21.67 -0.03 3.54
N GLU A 221 -22.31 -0.90 4.32
CA GLU A 221 -21.91 -1.22 5.70
C GLU A 221 -21.05 -2.49 5.77
N SER A 222 -20.89 -3.19 4.63
CA SER A 222 -20.07 -4.39 4.48
C SER A 222 -18.58 -4.05 4.44
N TYR A 223 -18.09 -3.50 5.56
CA TYR A 223 -16.73 -2.98 5.66
C TYR A 223 -15.67 -4.08 5.54
N LYS A 224 -15.98 -5.33 5.90
CA LYS A 224 -14.99 -6.43 5.85
C LYS A 224 -14.62 -6.79 4.43
N GLY A 225 -15.65 -6.91 3.58
CA GLY A 225 -15.57 -7.15 2.17
C GLY A 225 -14.97 -5.95 1.46
N LEU A 226 -15.37 -4.73 1.82
CA LEU A 226 -14.74 -3.52 1.28
C LEU A 226 -13.24 -3.48 1.60
N LEU A 227 -12.86 -3.67 2.87
CA LEU A 227 -11.48 -3.63 3.32
C LEU A 227 -10.63 -4.70 2.63
N LEU A 228 -11.11 -5.95 2.56
CA LEU A 228 -10.43 -7.01 1.80
C LEU A 228 -10.34 -6.64 0.32
N GLY A 229 -11.44 -6.19 -0.27
CA GLY A 229 -11.55 -5.92 -1.71
C GLY A 229 -10.61 -4.82 -2.19
N VAL A 230 -10.47 -3.70 -1.48
CA VAL A 230 -9.55 -2.61 -1.90
C VAL A 230 -8.07 -2.99 -1.70
N ASN A 231 -7.75 -3.83 -0.72
CA ASN A 231 -6.39 -4.36 -0.55
C ASN A 231 -6.05 -5.41 -1.62
N ILE A 232 -6.99 -6.29 -1.95
CA ILE A 232 -6.89 -7.20 -3.10
C ILE A 232 -6.71 -6.39 -4.39
N GLY A 233 -7.53 -5.35 -4.56
CA GLY A 233 -7.52 -4.45 -5.70
C GLY A 233 -6.18 -3.77 -5.94
N GLY A 234 -5.43 -3.43 -4.89
CA GLY A 234 -4.10 -2.83 -5.02
C GLY A 234 -3.05 -3.71 -5.72
N SER A 235 -3.30 -5.02 -5.87
CA SER A 235 -2.32 -6.00 -6.38
C SER A 235 -2.37 -6.24 -7.89
N GLY A 236 -3.26 -5.57 -8.63
CA GLY A 236 -3.49 -5.83 -10.05
C GLY A 236 -2.73 -4.88 -10.99
N THR A 237 -3.41 -3.96 -11.66
CA THR A 237 -2.79 -3.09 -12.68
C THR A 237 -1.79 -2.10 -12.07
N ILE A 238 -0.97 -1.48 -12.92
CA ILE A 238 -0.05 -0.43 -12.47
C ILE A 238 -0.80 0.74 -11.84
N ILE A 239 -1.98 1.08 -12.37
CA ILE A 239 -2.80 2.20 -11.88
C ILE A 239 -3.56 1.81 -10.61
N ALA A 240 -3.71 0.51 -10.33
CA ALA A 240 -4.55 0.02 -9.24
C ALA A 240 -4.07 0.42 -7.83
N SER A 241 -2.78 0.77 -7.69
CA SER A 241 -2.21 1.29 -6.46
C SER A 241 -1.07 2.27 -6.80
N LEU A 242 -0.97 3.35 -6.03
CA LEU A 242 0.12 4.32 -6.16
C LEU A 242 1.49 3.65 -6.01
N ALA A 243 1.60 2.65 -5.13
CA ALA A 243 2.79 1.85 -4.93
C ALA A 243 3.33 1.21 -6.22
N ASN A 244 2.43 0.70 -7.08
CA ASN A 244 2.81 0.08 -8.36
C ASN A 244 3.41 1.11 -9.31
N LEU A 245 2.82 2.31 -9.36
CA LEU A 245 3.35 3.45 -10.13
C LEU A 245 4.70 3.94 -9.57
N ILE A 246 4.87 3.99 -8.25
CA ILE A 246 6.12 4.41 -7.60
C ILE A 246 7.26 3.45 -7.98
N ALA A 247 7.05 2.14 -7.79
CA ALA A 247 8.05 1.13 -8.13
C ALA A 247 8.42 1.20 -9.62
N TYR A 248 7.42 1.32 -10.50
CA TYR A 248 7.63 1.49 -11.94
C TYR A 248 8.40 2.78 -12.28
N ARG A 249 8.03 3.92 -11.68
CA ARG A 249 8.67 5.21 -11.93
C ARG A 249 10.14 5.20 -11.51
N ILE A 250 10.45 4.61 -10.36
CA ILE A 250 11.84 4.45 -9.90
C ILE A 250 12.62 3.56 -10.87
N TYR A 251 12.06 2.40 -11.26
CA TYR A 251 12.70 1.49 -12.20
C TYR A 251 13.00 2.15 -13.56
N VAL A 252 12.01 2.83 -14.16
CA VAL A 252 12.16 3.49 -15.47
C VAL A 252 13.14 4.65 -15.41
N LYS A 253 13.19 5.39 -14.30
CA LYS A 253 14.14 6.49 -14.13
C LYS A 253 15.59 6.02 -14.24
N GLU A 254 15.89 4.81 -13.77
CA GLU A 254 17.26 4.27 -13.76
C GLU A 254 17.59 3.35 -14.94
N ARG A 255 16.61 2.63 -15.50
CA ARG A 255 16.82 1.63 -16.57
C ARG A 255 16.21 2.02 -17.93
N GLY A 256 15.52 3.14 -18.00
CA GLY A 256 14.76 3.55 -19.18
C GLY A 256 13.41 2.86 -19.30
N GLN A 257 12.60 3.31 -20.26
CA GLN A 257 11.29 2.71 -20.53
C GLN A 257 11.45 1.26 -20.99
N ASN A 258 10.65 0.37 -20.40
CA ASN A 258 10.79 -1.06 -20.65
C ASN A 258 9.41 -1.72 -20.77
N LEU A 259 9.00 -2.03 -22.01
CA LEU A 259 7.74 -2.73 -22.27
C LEU A 259 7.72 -4.12 -21.63
N LYS A 260 8.87 -4.80 -21.56
CA LYS A 260 8.99 -6.11 -20.90
C LYS A 260 8.67 -6.02 -19.40
N TYR A 261 9.10 -4.95 -18.72
CA TYR A 261 8.70 -4.71 -17.32
C TYR A 261 7.18 -4.63 -17.22
N LEU A 262 6.54 -3.80 -18.05
CA LEU A 262 5.09 -3.61 -18.05
C LEU A 262 4.36 -4.94 -18.29
N THR A 263 4.75 -5.71 -19.30
CA THR A 263 4.11 -6.98 -19.63
C THR A 263 4.26 -8.01 -18.50
N ILE A 264 5.47 -8.17 -17.94
CA ILE A 264 5.72 -9.12 -16.85
C ILE A 264 4.98 -8.67 -15.58
N PHE A 265 5.02 -7.38 -15.26
CA PHE A 265 4.27 -6.82 -14.15
C PHE A 265 2.78 -7.10 -14.31
N MET A 266 2.17 -6.75 -15.44
CA MET A 266 0.74 -6.94 -15.65
C MET A 266 0.34 -8.42 -15.61
N ALA A 267 1.12 -9.31 -16.21
CA ALA A 267 0.85 -10.75 -16.18
C ALA A 267 0.94 -11.33 -14.76
N SER A 268 2.03 -11.07 -14.05
CA SER A 268 2.23 -11.56 -12.68
C SER A 268 1.23 -10.95 -11.69
N SER A 269 0.83 -9.71 -11.91
CA SER A 269 -0.12 -8.99 -11.07
C SER A 269 -1.57 -9.41 -11.34
N ALA A 270 -1.92 -9.76 -12.59
CA ALA A 270 -3.20 -10.37 -12.90
C ALA A 270 -3.36 -11.74 -12.20
N ILE A 271 -2.31 -12.56 -12.17
CA ILE A 271 -2.30 -13.82 -11.41
C ILE A 271 -2.47 -13.54 -9.91
N THR A 272 -1.71 -12.57 -9.39
CA THR A 272 -1.79 -12.18 -7.98
C THR A 272 -3.19 -11.71 -7.61
N LEU A 273 -3.82 -10.88 -8.44
CA LEU A 273 -5.19 -10.41 -8.27
C LEU A 273 -6.19 -11.56 -8.27
N LEU A 274 -6.11 -12.47 -9.25
CA LEU A 274 -7.00 -13.63 -9.34
C LEU A 274 -6.91 -14.51 -8.09
N LEU A 275 -5.69 -14.87 -7.68
CA LEU A 275 -5.47 -15.70 -6.49
C LEU A 275 -5.94 -14.99 -5.22
N SER A 276 -5.73 -13.66 -5.14
CA SER A 276 -6.18 -12.84 -4.02
C SER A 276 -7.71 -12.75 -3.93
N ILE A 277 -8.41 -12.64 -5.07
CA ILE A 277 -9.88 -12.67 -5.13
C ILE A 277 -10.41 -14.03 -4.66
N VAL A 278 -9.82 -15.13 -5.15
CA VAL A 278 -10.20 -16.49 -4.75
C VAL A 278 -9.98 -16.68 -3.25
N PHE A 279 -8.83 -16.26 -2.73
CA PHE A 279 -8.52 -16.33 -1.31
C PHE A 279 -9.51 -15.50 -0.48
N GLY A 280 -9.77 -14.26 -0.87
CA GLY A 280 -10.72 -13.38 -0.18
C GLY A 280 -12.14 -13.95 -0.16
N TYR A 281 -12.58 -14.55 -1.27
CA TYR A 281 -13.87 -15.25 -1.35
C TYR A 281 -13.94 -16.40 -0.33
N MET A 282 -12.91 -17.26 -0.29
CA MET A 282 -12.84 -18.38 0.65
C MET A 282 -12.79 -17.89 2.10
N GLN A 283 -12.04 -16.83 2.38
CA GLN A 283 -11.94 -16.23 3.71
C GLN A 283 -13.30 -15.73 4.20
N LEU A 284 -14.03 -14.97 3.38
CA LEU A 284 -15.35 -14.45 3.75
C LEU A 284 -16.37 -15.58 3.94
N ARG A 285 -16.33 -16.61 3.09
CA ARG A 285 -17.18 -17.81 3.23
C ARG A 285 -16.95 -18.53 4.56
N VAL A 286 -15.69 -18.71 4.97
CA VAL A 286 -15.34 -19.34 6.26
C VAL A 286 -15.81 -18.49 7.45
N GLN A 287 -15.90 -17.17 7.28
CA GLN A 287 -16.42 -16.26 8.30
C GLN A 287 -17.96 -16.19 8.33
N GLY A 288 -18.66 -16.93 7.48
CA GLY A 288 -20.12 -17.05 7.48
C GLY A 288 -20.85 -16.07 6.56
N PHE A 289 -20.16 -15.50 5.56
CA PHE A 289 -20.74 -14.59 4.56
C PHE A 289 -21.00 -15.25 3.20
#